data_AF-A0A232EZV5-F1
#
_entry.id   AF-A0A232EZV5-F1
#
_cell.length_a   1.000
_cell.length_b   1.000
_cell.length_c   1.000
_cell.angle_alpha   90.00
_cell.angle_beta   90.00
_cell.angle_gamma   90.00
#
_symmetry.space_group_name_H-M   'P 1'
#
loop_
_entity.id
_entity.type
_entity.pdbx_description
1 polymer ?
#
loop_
_entity_poly.entity_id
_entity_poly.type
_entity_poly.pdbx_seq_one_letter_code
_entity_poly.pdbx_strand_id
1 'polypeptide(L)'
;MTGQQRPLPSGFPNAQQNPIRNQFSGGQMIAGPMNPQQGMPSSQQFRSEAQAGVNQNQKALGALNSQQVMAKQQLMQRQQQIQQQVLLQQQQQKQQQQTTLEQQNKQVFVTPAAPQMSAPQSQPPVTRPCSRDWNTAFLCKSGQDHVQEIVSRTQEAFQILKVIQPPNGNSQGQNVCVERKKRVQELIKTTTELFKRLRYIYEKCNENCQLQGMEYTYIESLIPVKEEWDMKSADEKKASDAYKLACQELKEVKEQVVLKNKQLKEIIDHLRRIVSEVNTMMNMRTMIECKIMKFDELGEQSDIEVSYSFEETPFGKCLIGFIQNENTQKAVCYLAFTDNNENEILKNLKTKYSDATFTEAPKKTKELIDDIFYKDTSKNVTPVQVLLRGTEFQMQVWEALTKIPMGTLTTYEKVAKSIDKPKATRAVANALKANQIGYLIPCHRVVCKSGCNKFSWGAQRKVNMQEFEVQYLKNEKQLKE
;
A
#
# COMPACT_ATOMS: atom_id res chain seq x y z
N MET A 1 -63.25 -47.67 -19.18
CA MET A 1 -62.04 -48.29 -19.76
C MET A 1 -60.93 -47.25 -19.66
N THR A 2 -60.06 -47.32 -18.64
CA THR A 2 -58.73 -47.99 -18.71
C THR A 2 -57.87 -47.38 -19.82
N GLY A 3 -56.98 -46.43 -19.53
CA GLY A 3 -55.56 -46.71 -19.28
C GLY A 3 -54.75 -46.42 -20.56
N GLN A 4 -53.50 -45.97 -20.56
CA GLN A 4 -52.46 -45.99 -19.54
C GLN A 4 -51.54 -44.75 -19.63
N GLN A 5 -50.98 -44.35 -18.50
CA GLN A 5 -49.73 -43.58 -18.46
C GLN A 5 -48.54 -44.50 -18.83
N ARG A 6 -47.43 -43.96 -19.35
CA ARG A 6 -46.17 -44.71 -19.51
C ARG A 6 -45.05 -44.01 -18.71
N PRO A 7 -44.42 -44.67 -17.72
CA PRO A 7 -43.48 -44.03 -16.78
C PRO A 7 -42.01 -44.11 -17.22
N LEU A 8 -41.16 -43.38 -16.48
CA LEU A 8 -39.69 -43.46 -16.53
C LEU A 8 -39.16 -44.81 -16.00
N PRO A 9 -38.04 -45.34 -16.52
CA PRO A 9 -37.32 -46.45 -15.91
C PRO A 9 -36.25 -46.00 -14.91
N SER A 10 -35.93 -46.87 -13.96
CA SER A 10 -34.90 -46.72 -12.92
C SER A 10 -33.95 -47.92 -12.93
N GLY A 11 -32.75 -47.77 -12.34
CA GLY A 11 -31.92 -48.92 -11.92
C GLY A 11 -30.49 -48.98 -12.50
N PHE A 12 -29.53 -49.15 -11.59
CA PHE A 12 -28.08 -49.32 -11.85
C PHE A 12 -27.69 -50.74 -12.31
N PRO A 13 -26.44 -50.91 -12.78
CA PRO A 13 -25.51 -51.77 -12.02
C PRO A 13 -24.26 -51.02 -11.47
N ASN A 14 -23.46 -51.73 -10.67
CA ASN A 14 -22.58 -51.16 -9.64
C ASN A 14 -21.07 -51.40 -9.90
N ALA A 15 -20.23 -50.77 -9.08
CA ALA A 15 -18.81 -51.04 -8.78
C ALA A 15 -17.72 -50.62 -9.81
N GLN A 16 -16.96 -49.57 -9.47
CA GLN A 16 -15.57 -49.69 -8.98
C GLN A 16 -14.97 -48.30 -8.66
N GLN A 17 -14.60 -48.06 -7.40
CA GLN A 17 -13.71 -46.96 -6.98
C GLN A 17 -12.75 -47.48 -5.89
N ASN A 18 -11.44 -47.34 -6.13
CA ASN A 18 -10.39 -47.55 -5.14
C ASN A 18 -9.73 -46.20 -4.82
N PRO A 19 -9.63 -45.77 -3.55
CA PRO A 19 -8.92 -44.55 -3.17
C PRO A 19 -7.41 -44.81 -3.00
N ILE A 20 -6.57 -43.86 -3.43
CA ILE A 20 -5.12 -43.91 -3.24
C ILE A 20 -4.73 -43.37 -1.85
N ARG A 21 -3.75 -44.07 -1.25
CA ARG A 21 -3.29 -43.96 0.13
C ARG A 21 -2.00 -43.12 0.23
N ASN A 22 -1.97 -42.15 1.14
CA ASN A 22 -0.72 -41.48 1.58
C ASN A 22 -0.14 -42.20 2.83
N GLN A 23 1.16 -42.49 2.79
CA GLN A 23 2.08 -42.84 3.90
C GLN A 23 3.49 -42.42 3.41
N PHE A 24 4.46 -41.97 4.20
CA PHE A 24 4.88 -42.11 5.61
C PHE A 24 5.35 -40.72 6.13
N SER A 25 5.80 -40.44 7.36
CA SER A 25 5.94 -41.03 8.72
C SER A 25 6.10 -39.79 9.67
N GLY A 26 6.00 -39.79 10.99
CA GLY A 26 5.92 -40.79 12.06
C GLY A 26 6.37 -40.07 13.36
N GLY A 27 5.79 -40.41 14.52
CA GLY A 27 6.13 -39.73 15.79
C GLY A 27 5.12 -40.06 16.89
N GLN A 28 5.59 -40.64 17.99
CA GLN A 28 4.77 -41.14 19.10
C GLN A 28 4.11 -40.00 19.91
N MET A 29 2.98 -40.31 20.57
CA MET A 29 2.83 -40.16 22.03
C MET A 29 1.59 -40.91 22.56
N ILE A 30 1.87 -41.94 23.37
CA ILE A 30 1.19 -42.48 24.58
C ILE A 30 -0.30 -42.16 24.81
N ALA A 31 -1.08 -43.21 25.08
CA ALA A 31 -2.45 -43.13 25.62
C ALA A 31 -2.50 -43.28 27.16
N GLY A 32 -3.50 -42.67 27.81
CA GLY A 32 -3.82 -42.80 29.23
C GLY A 32 -5.26 -42.33 29.52
N PRO A 33 -5.96 -42.85 30.56
CA PRO A 33 -7.37 -43.21 30.38
C PRO A 33 -8.44 -42.30 31.02
N MET A 34 -9.70 -42.68 30.78
CA MET A 34 -10.97 -42.08 31.22
C MET A 34 -11.12 -41.89 32.74
N ASN A 35 -12.01 -40.97 33.12
CA ASN A 35 -12.98 -41.23 34.21
C ASN A 35 -14.32 -40.48 33.94
N PRO A 36 -15.51 -41.06 34.24
CA PRO A 36 -16.81 -40.43 33.96
C PRO A 36 -17.61 -40.04 35.21
N GLN A 37 -18.22 -38.84 35.24
CA GLN A 37 -19.37 -38.47 36.08
C GLN A 37 -19.96 -37.14 35.59
N GLN A 38 -21.20 -37.14 35.08
CA GLN A 38 -22.46 -36.75 35.77
C GLN A 38 -22.80 -35.26 35.70
N GLY A 39 -24.07 -34.95 35.43
CA GLY A 39 -24.67 -33.61 35.63
C GLY A 39 -25.31 -32.98 34.39
N MET A 40 -26.59 -33.31 34.13
CA MET A 40 -27.47 -32.35 33.44
C MET A 40 -27.96 -31.30 34.44
N PRO A 41 -28.08 -30.02 34.03
CA PRO A 41 -29.07 -29.13 34.62
C PRO A 41 -30.00 -28.50 33.58
N SER A 42 -31.28 -28.60 33.93
CA SER A 42 -32.49 -27.92 33.49
C SER A 42 -32.41 -26.64 32.66
N SER A 43 -33.39 -26.52 31.77
CA SER A 43 -33.78 -25.36 30.98
C SER A 43 -34.11 -24.11 31.80
N GLN A 44 -33.11 -23.27 32.09
CA GLN A 44 -33.32 -21.88 32.54
C GLN A 44 -32.19 -20.92 32.09
N GLN A 45 -31.62 -21.13 30.91
CA GLN A 45 -30.60 -20.26 30.29
C GLN A 45 -30.99 -19.85 28.86
N PHE A 46 -31.99 -18.98 28.73
CA PHE A 46 -32.34 -18.33 27.45
C PHE A 46 -32.81 -16.88 27.66
N ARG A 47 -32.03 -16.09 28.44
CA ARG A 47 -32.26 -14.64 28.56
C ARG A 47 -31.06 -13.75 28.92
N SER A 48 -29.83 -14.26 28.87
CA SER A 48 -28.60 -13.51 29.21
C SER A 48 -27.65 -13.23 28.04
N GLU A 49 -27.72 -13.99 26.94
CA GLU A 49 -26.71 -13.92 25.87
C GLU A 49 -26.84 -12.69 24.95
N ALA A 50 -28.00 -12.04 24.90
CA ALA A 50 -28.24 -10.86 24.06
C ALA A 50 -27.51 -9.59 24.55
N GLN A 51 -27.01 -9.54 25.80
CA GLN A 51 -26.25 -8.40 26.34
C GLN A 51 -24.74 -8.63 26.41
N ALA A 52 -24.24 -9.86 26.20
CA ALA A 52 -22.82 -10.17 26.24
C ALA A 52 -22.07 -9.73 24.98
N GLY A 53 -22.69 -9.86 23.79
CA GLY A 53 -22.07 -9.56 22.49
C GLY A 53 -21.71 -8.09 22.27
N VAL A 54 -22.47 -7.15 22.85
CA VAL A 54 -22.18 -5.70 22.75
C VAL A 54 -20.94 -5.32 23.58
N ASN A 55 -20.77 -5.96 24.74
CA ASN A 55 -19.72 -5.65 25.70
C ASN A 55 -18.32 -6.12 25.27
N GLN A 56 -18.22 -7.17 24.45
CA GLN A 56 -16.93 -7.65 23.92
C GLN A 56 -16.38 -6.72 22.82
N ASN A 57 -17.21 -6.26 21.88
CA ASN A 57 -16.77 -5.31 20.85
C ASN A 57 -16.32 -3.97 21.44
N GLN A 58 -17.01 -3.47 22.47
CA GLN A 58 -16.63 -2.20 23.11
C GLN A 58 -15.29 -2.30 23.86
N LYS A 59 -14.98 -3.46 24.46
CA LYS A 59 -13.65 -3.74 25.04
C LYS A 59 -12.55 -3.91 23.98
N ALA A 60 -12.85 -4.52 22.83
CA ALA A 60 -11.89 -4.67 21.73
C ALA A 60 -11.48 -3.31 21.12
N LEU A 61 -12.44 -2.41 20.88
CA LEU A 61 -12.16 -1.04 20.45
C LEU A 61 -11.38 -0.22 21.49
N GLY A 62 -11.70 -0.37 22.78
CA GLY A 62 -10.94 0.24 23.87
C GLY A 62 -9.48 -0.24 23.95
N ALA A 63 -9.25 -1.54 23.74
CA ALA A 63 -7.91 -2.14 23.71
C ALA A 63 -7.08 -1.68 22.50
N LEU A 64 -7.69 -1.56 21.32
CA LEU A 64 -7.01 -1.05 20.12
C LEU A 64 -6.58 0.42 20.30
N ASN A 65 -7.43 1.26 20.88
CA ASN A 65 -7.08 2.65 21.16
C ASN A 65 -5.98 2.77 22.23
N SER A 66 -6.00 1.98 23.31
CA SER A 66 -4.94 2.04 24.32
C SER A 66 -3.59 1.53 23.78
N GLN A 67 -3.61 0.52 22.91
CA GLN A 67 -2.40 0.00 22.26
C GLN A 67 -1.80 1.02 21.27
N GLN A 68 -2.63 1.75 20.52
CA GLN A 68 -2.17 2.86 19.68
C GLN A 68 -1.58 4.03 20.50
N VAL A 69 -2.20 4.39 21.63
CA VAL A 69 -1.68 5.43 22.53
C VAL A 69 -0.31 5.04 23.08
N MET A 70 -0.13 3.81 23.57
CA MET A 70 1.18 3.33 24.04
C MET A 70 2.23 3.29 22.92
N ALA A 71 1.89 2.85 21.71
CA ALA A 71 2.83 2.88 20.58
C ALA A 71 3.27 4.31 20.22
N LYS A 72 2.34 5.28 20.27
CA LYS A 72 2.64 6.70 20.03
C LYS A 72 3.52 7.30 21.13
N GLN A 73 3.32 6.88 22.39
CA GLN A 73 4.14 7.29 23.53
C GLN A 73 5.57 6.69 23.47
N GLN A 74 5.72 5.43 23.05
CA GLN A 74 7.03 4.80 22.82
C GLN A 74 7.79 5.47 21.67
N LEU A 75 7.12 5.83 20.58
CA LEU A 75 7.74 6.60 19.48
C LEU A 75 8.23 7.97 19.95
N MET A 76 7.46 8.66 20.78
CA MET A 76 7.84 9.96 21.36
C MET A 76 9.07 9.83 22.28
N GLN A 77 9.12 8.83 23.17
CA GLN A 77 10.29 8.55 24.01
C GLN A 77 11.53 8.22 23.17
N ARG A 78 11.38 7.41 22.12
CA ARG A 78 12.50 7.08 21.21
C ARG A 78 13.01 8.31 20.46
N GLN A 79 12.13 9.23 20.08
CA GLN A 79 12.51 10.49 19.43
C GLN A 79 13.27 11.42 20.39
N GLN A 80 12.84 11.50 21.67
CA GLN A 80 13.57 12.23 22.71
C GLN A 80 14.96 11.63 22.99
N GLN A 81 15.08 10.30 23.06
CA GLN A 81 16.38 9.63 23.23
C GLN A 81 17.34 9.94 22.06
N ILE A 82 16.85 9.92 20.81
CA ILE A 82 17.65 10.27 19.64
C ILE A 82 18.10 11.74 19.70
N GLN A 83 17.22 12.68 20.06
CA GLN A 83 17.59 14.09 20.23
C GLN A 83 18.67 14.27 21.31
N GLN A 84 18.53 13.60 22.45
CA GLN A 84 19.49 13.67 23.55
C GLN A 84 20.87 13.07 23.16
N GLN A 85 20.88 12.01 22.36
CA GLN A 85 22.09 11.37 21.85
C GLN A 85 22.82 12.27 20.82
N VAL A 86 22.08 12.95 19.93
CA VAL A 86 22.63 13.94 18.98
C VAL A 86 23.20 15.15 19.72
N LEU A 87 22.53 15.64 20.78
CA LEU A 87 23.03 16.75 21.59
C LEU A 87 24.36 16.40 22.29
N LEU A 88 24.46 15.18 22.83
CA LEU A 88 25.69 14.69 23.46
C LEU A 88 26.85 14.60 22.45
N GLN A 89 26.56 14.14 21.23
CA GLN A 89 27.54 14.06 20.14
C GLN A 89 28.03 15.44 19.70
N GLN A 90 27.14 16.45 19.64
CA GLN A 90 27.56 17.84 19.37
C GLN A 90 28.42 18.43 20.49
N GLN A 91 28.14 18.12 21.76
CA GLN A 91 29.01 18.54 22.87
C GLN A 91 30.42 17.92 22.78
N GLN A 92 30.52 16.63 22.45
CA GLN A 92 31.81 15.96 22.25
C GLN A 92 32.60 16.57 21.08
N GLN A 93 31.93 16.89 19.96
CA GLN A 93 32.58 17.56 18.83
C GLN A 93 33.08 18.98 19.20
N LYS A 94 32.29 19.75 19.97
CA LYS A 94 32.74 21.06 20.48
C LYS A 94 33.93 20.95 21.41
N GLN A 95 33.94 19.98 22.33
CA GLN A 95 35.10 19.74 23.20
C GLN A 95 36.35 19.39 22.38
N GLN A 96 36.24 18.47 21.40
CA GLN A 96 37.37 18.10 20.53
C GLN A 96 37.94 19.30 19.76
N GLN A 97 37.08 20.15 19.17
CA GLN A 97 37.52 21.38 18.50
C GLN A 97 38.24 22.33 19.48
N GLN A 98 37.75 22.47 20.70
CA GLN A 98 38.36 23.30 21.73
C GLN A 98 39.74 22.76 22.16
N THR A 99 39.90 21.44 22.31
CA THR A 99 41.21 20.81 22.61
C THR A 99 42.20 20.96 21.45
N THR A 100 41.74 20.87 20.20
CA THR A 100 42.59 21.08 19.01
C THR A 100 43.10 22.52 18.93
N LEU A 101 42.26 23.51 19.25
CA LEU A 101 42.64 24.92 19.30
C LEU A 101 43.64 25.22 20.44
N GLU A 102 43.46 24.63 21.62
CA GLU A 102 44.44 24.76 22.73
C GLU A 102 45.80 24.11 22.42
N GLN A 103 45.83 23.02 21.65
CA GLN A 103 47.09 22.39 21.23
C GLN A 103 47.84 23.22 20.19
N GLN A 104 47.14 23.87 19.25
CA GLN A 104 47.77 24.80 18.30
C GLN A 104 48.35 26.04 19.00
N ASN A 105 47.66 26.56 20.03
CA ASN A 105 48.11 27.77 20.73
C ASN A 105 49.29 27.53 21.70
N LYS A 106 49.69 26.27 21.94
CA LYS A 106 50.87 25.89 22.76
C LYS A 106 52.16 25.68 21.97
N GLN A 107 52.15 25.83 20.63
CA GLN A 107 53.35 25.75 19.79
C GLN A 107 53.98 27.10 19.43
N VAL A 108 53.44 28.20 19.96
CA VAL A 108 54.02 29.55 19.86
C VAL A 108 54.54 29.95 21.25
N PHE A 109 55.73 30.57 21.31
CA PHE A 109 56.57 30.86 22.49
C PHE A 109 57.34 29.67 23.10
N VAL A 110 58.64 29.54 22.79
CA VAL A 110 59.78 29.71 23.74
C VAL A 110 61.07 30.09 22.96
N THR A 111 61.79 31.11 23.44
CA THR A 111 63.22 31.46 23.21
C THR A 111 63.82 31.84 24.60
N PRO A 112 65.14 31.74 24.91
CA PRO A 112 66.31 32.39 24.25
C PRO A 112 67.48 31.37 24.01
N ALA A 113 68.80 31.64 23.90
CA ALA A 113 69.66 32.83 24.09
C ALA A 113 70.99 32.74 23.24
N ALA A 114 71.97 33.61 23.51
CA ALA A 114 73.36 33.59 22.98
C ALA A 114 74.38 33.94 24.10
N PRO A 115 75.72 33.80 23.93
CA PRO A 115 76.49 34.88 23.27
C PRO A 115 77.85 34.54 22.57
N GLN A 116 78.40 35.57 21.92
CA GLN A 116 79.82 35.90 21.64
C GLN A 116 80.55 35.47 20.34
N MET A 117 81.62 36.24 20.03
CA MET A 117 82.08 36.62 18.68
C MET A 117 83.54 36.23 18.38
N SER A 118 83.87 35.96 17.11
CA SER A 118 85.07 36.49 16.41
C SER A 118 84.98 36.31 14.88
N ALA A 119 85.72 37.13 14.12
CA ALA A 119 85.80 37.16 12.64
C ALA A 119 87.29 36.96 12.22
N PRO A 120 87.70 36.71 10.94
CA PRO A 120 87.20 37.40 9.73
C PRO A 120 87.08 36.61 8.38
N GLN A 121 86.26 37.16 7.49
CA GLN A 121 86.38 37.27 6.01
C GLN A 121 86.87 36.08 5.14
N SER A 122 85.96 35.49 4.34
CA SER A 122 85.95 35.58 2.85
C SER A 122 84.74 34.83 2.25
N GLN A 123 84.24 35.26 1.09
CA GLN A 123 83.11 34.63 0.34
C GLN A 123 83.63 33.97 -0.98
N PRO A 124 82.78 33.31 -1.80
CA PRO A 124 82.36 31.91 -1.64
C PRO A 124 82.68 31.07 -2.93
N PRO A 125 82.30 29.77 -3.03
CA PRO A 125 80.94 29.46 -3.50
C PRO A 125 80.28 28.21 -2.88
N VAL A 126 78.97 28.35 -2.63
CA VAL A 126 77.89 27.34 -2.73
C VAL A 126 78.25 25.85 -2.50
N THR A 127 78.03 25.36 -1.29
CA THR A 127 77.73 23.94 -1.03
C THR A 127 76.22 23.71 -0.94
N ARG A 128 75.72 22.62 -1.55
CA ARG A 128 74.30 22.23 -1.45
C ARG A 128 74.01 21.68 -0.05
N PRO A 129 72.79 21.87 0.50
CA PRO A 129 72.34 21.11 1.66
C PRO A 129 72.26 19.62 1.29
N CYS A 130 72.89 18.77 2.09
CA CYS A 130 72.85 17.32 1.90
C CYS A 130 71.41 16.79 2.06
N SER A 131 70.96 15.93 1.14
CA SER A 131 69.71 15.19 1.30
C SER A 131 69.80 14.21 2.46
N ARG A 132 68.64 13.82 3.02
CA ARG A 132 68.59 12.62 3.88
C ARG A 132 68.78 11.40 2.99
N ASP A 133 70.00 10.91 2.91
CA ASP A 133 70.32 9.72 2.14
C ASP A 133 69.77 8.48 2.86
N TRP A 134 68.73 7.88 2.29
CA TRP A 134 68.11 6.67 2.82
C TRP A 134 69.04 5.48 2.59
N ASN A 135 69.63 4.94 3.66
CA ASN A 135 70.54 3.80 3.57
C ASN A 135 69.83 2.59 2.92
N THR A 136 70.44 2.02 1.87
CA THR A 136 69.91 0.88 1.09
C THR A 136 69.54 -0.30 1.99
N ALA A 137 70.33 -0.60 3.03
CA ALA A 137 70.04 -1.69 3.97
C ALA A 137 68.75 -1.43 4.79
N PHE A 138 68.44 -0.17 5.11
CA PHE A 138 67.18 0.20 5.77
C PHE A 138 65.99 0.05 4.82
N LEU A 139 66.13 0.42 3.55
CA LEU A 139 65.10 0.22 2.53
C LEU A 139 64.83 -1.27 2.28
N CYS A 140 65.87 -2.10 2.17
CA CYS A 140 65.72 -3.56 2.02
C CYS A 140 65.03 -4.19 3.23
N LYS A 141 65.41 -3.82 4.46
CA LYS A 141 64.76 -4.32 5.68
C LYS A 141 63.29 -3.88 5.75
N SER A 142 63.00 -2.61 5.48
CA SER A 142 61.64 -2.10 5.40
C SER A 142 60.80 -2.84 4.34
N GLY A 143 61.39 -3.13 3.16
CA GLY A 143 60.76 -3.94 2.12
C GLY A 143 60.45 -5.37 2.59
N GLN A 144 61.39 -6.02 3.28
CA GLN A 144 61.18 -7.35 3.88
C GLN A 144 60.04 -7.36 4.91
N ASP A 145 59.99 -6.36 5.79
CA ASP A 145 58.93 -6.21 6.79
C ASP A 145 57.55 -6.03 6.10
N HIS A 146 57.47 -5.22 5.03
CA HIS A 146 56.24 -5.07 4.23
C HIS A 146 55.82 -6.37 3.53
N VAL A 147 56.78 -7.17 3.00
CA VAL A 147 56.48 -8.48 2.40
C VAL A 147 55.94 -9.45 3.44
N GLN A 148 56.54 -9.52 4.63
CA GLN A 148 56.02 -10.36 5.71
C GLN A 148 54.63 -9.93 6.15
N GLU A 149 54.36 -8.63 6.25
CA GLU A 149 53.02 -8.15 6.58
C GLU A 149 52.00 -8.51 5.48
N ILE A 150 52.34 -8.34 4.19
CA ILE A 150 51.49 -8.77 3.06
C ILE A 150 51.13 -10.25 3.17
N VAL A 151 52.11 -11.13 3.43
CA VAL A 151 51.88 -12.57 3.59
C VAL A 151 50.95 -12.83 4.78
N SER A 152 51.18 -12.18 5.92
CA SER A 152 50.36 -12.31 7.12
C SER A 152 48.90 -11.87 6.90
N ARG A 153 48.66 -10.67 6.32
CA ARG A 153 47.29 -10.19 6.02
C ARG A 153 46.58 -11.07 5.00
N THR A 154 47.32 -11.59 4.02
CA THR A 154 46.78 -12.50 3.00
C THR A 154 46.38 -13.84 3.64
N GLN A 155 47.20 -14.41 4.53
CA GLN A 155 46.88 -15.61 5.29
C GLN A 155 45.65 -15.40 6.20
N GLU A 156 45.56 -14.27 6.91
CA GLU A 156 44.37 -13.94 7.73
C GLU A 156 43.10 -13.89 6.87
N ALA A 157 43.16 -13.24 5.70
CA ALA A 157 42.04 -13.17 4.77
C ALA A 157 41.61 -14.56 4.27
N PHE A 158 42.55 -15.43 3.91
CA PHE A 158 42.26 -16.82 3.52
C PHE A 158 41.65 -17.64 4.66
N GLN A 159 42.09 -17.47 5.91
CA GLN A 159 41.50 -18.18 7.04
C GLN A 159 40.06 -17.73 7.34
N ILE A 160 39.76 -16.42 7.21
CA ILE A 160 38.37 -15.95 7.34
C ILE A 160 37.51 -16.50 6.20
N LEU A 161 38.02 -16.50 4.96
CA LEU A 161 37.32 -17.06 3.80
C LEU A 161 37.01 -18.55 3.95
N LYS A 162 37.94 -19.36 4.49
CA LYS A 162 37.71 -20.80 4.77
C LYS A 162 36.58 -21.07 5.77
N VAL A 163 36.26 -20.10 6.63
CA VAL A 163 35.29 -20.26 7.74
C VAL A 163 33.94 -19.58 7.44
N ILE A 164 33.79 -18.92 6.28
CA ILE A 164 32.49 -18.38 5.83
C ILE A 164 31.63 -19.50 5.24
N GLN A 165 30.58 -19.88 5.95
CA GLN A 165 29.49 -20.73 5.44
C GLN A 165 28.33 -19.87 4.92
N PRO A 166 27.50 -20.39 3.99
CA PRO A 166 26.27 -19.71 3.56
C PRO A 166 25.29 -19.51 4.74
N PRO A 167 24.44 -18.46 4.70
CA PRO A 167 23.58 -18.11 5.83
C PRO A 167 22.40 -19.08 6.00
N ASN A 168 22.40 -19.85 7.09
CA ASN A 168 21.39 -20.85 7.44
C ASN A 168 20.05 -20.26 7.95
N GLY A 169 19.54 -19.21 7.31
CA GLY A 169 18.21 -18.63 7.57
C GLY A 169 18.01 -17.88 8.90
N ASN A 170 18.91 -18.01 9.88
CA ASN A 170 18.82 -17.28 11.15
C ASN A 170 19.43 -15.87 11.05
N SER A 171 18.85 -14.93 11.79
CA SER A 171 19.24 -13.51 11.77
C SER A 171 20.63 -13.24 12.38
N GLN A 172 21.08 -14.09 13.32
CA GLN A 172 22.45 -13.98 13.85
C GLN A 172 23.52 -14.43 12.84
N GLY A 173 23.28 -15.51 12.09
CA GLY A 173 24.22 -16.01 11.06
C GLY A 173 24.37 -15.05 9.89
N GLN A 174 23.29 -14.35 9.50
CA GLN A 174 23.37 -13.27 8.51
C GLN A 174 24.29 -12.13 8.97
N ASN A 175 24.14 -11.64 10.21
CA ASN A 175 24.99 -10.58 10.75
C ASN A 175 26.47 -11.01 10.85
N VAL A 176 26.74 -12.23 11.30
CA VAL A 176 28.12 -12.78 11.36
C VAL A 176 28.73 -12.93 9.96
N CYS A 177 27.95 -13.33 8.96
CA CYS A 177 28.41 -13.41 7.57
C CYS A 177 28.74 -12.01 6.99
N VAL A 178 27.92 -11.00 7.28
CA VAL A 178 28.15 -9.62 6.85
C VAL A 178 29.42 -9.04 7.48
N GLU A 179 29.62 -9.24 8.79
CA GLU A 179 30.80 -8.72 9.49
C GLU A 179 32.10 -9.40 9.03
N ARG A 180 32.09 -10.74 8.84
CA ARG A 180 33.24 -11.46 8.27
C ARG A 180 33.58 -10.98 6.85
N LYS A 181 32.57 -10.74 6.00
CA LYS A 181 32.77 -10.18 4.66
C LYS A 181 33.40 -8.80 4.70
N LYS A 182 32.95 -7.92 5.62
CA LYS A 182 33.51 -6.59 5.82
C LYS A 182 35.00 -6.66 6.26
N ARG A 183 35.33 -7.52 7.22
CA ARG A 183 36.71 -7.75 7.68
C ARG A 183 37.63 -8.23 6.55
N VAL A 184 37.17 -9.14 5.69
CA VAL A 184 37.94 -9.57 4.49
C VAL A 184 38.15 -8.41 3.52
N GLN A 185 37.14 -7.57 3.29
CA GLN A 185 37.29 -6.38 2.43
C GLN A 185 38.29 -5.36 3.00
N GLU A 186 38.37 -5.22 4.33
CA GLU A 186 39.36 -4.37 4.99
C GLU A 186 40.78 -4.95 4.85
N LEU A 187 40.97 -6.26 5.09
CA LEU A 187 42.27 -6.92 4.89
C LEU A 187 42.76 -6.82 3.44
N ILE A 188 41.89 -6.97 2.44
CA ILE A 188 42.25 -6.80 1.02
C ILE A 188 42.71 -5.36 0.75
N LYS A 189 42.00 -4.34 1.27
CA LYS A 189 42.39 -2.93 1.13
C LYS A 189 43.75 -2.65 1.77
N THR A 190 43.99 -3.13 2.99
CA THR A 190 45.30 -2.99 3.67
C THR A 190 46.41 -3.67 2.86
N THR A 191 46.16 -4.88 2.36
CA THR A 191 47.13 -5.62 1.52
C THR A 191 47.45 -4.88 0.22
N THR A 192 46.45 -4.31 -0.46
CA THR A 192 46.66 -3.45 -1.64
C THR A 192 47.55 -2.23 -1.32
N GLU A 193 47.36 -1.61 -0.16
CA GLU A 193 48.15 -0.45 0.24
C GLU A 193 49.60 -0.82 0.61
N LEU A 194 49.80 -1.97 1.25
CA LEU A 194 51.14 -2.53 1.51
C LEU A 194 51.88 -2.83 0.20
N PHE A 195 51.21 -3.35 -0.84
CA PHE A 195 51.81 -3.55 -2.16
C PHE A 195 52.26 -2.23 -2.81
N LYS A 196 51.49 -1.14 -2.69
CA LYS A 196 51.93 0.18 -3.18
C LYS A 196 53.16 0.69 -2.43
N ARG A 197 53.20 0.52 -1.10
CA ARG A 197 54.36 0.90 -0.27
C ARG A 197 55.58 0.07 -0.62
N LEU A 198 55.43 -1.24 -0.80
CA LEU A 198 56.51 -2.13 -1.23
C LEU A 198 57.05 -1.72 -2.61
N ARG A 199 56.18 -1.38 -3.57
CA ARG A 199 56.59 -0.85 -4.88
C ARG A 199 57.35 0.46 -4.77
N TYR A 200 56.90 1.40 -3.93
CA TYR A 200 57.62 2.66 -3.68
C TYR A 200 58.99 2.43 -3.01
N ILE A 201 59.08 1.49 -2.08
CA ILE A 201 60.36 1.09 -1.46
C ILE A 201 61.28 0.46 -2.51
N TYR A 202 60.77 -0.38 -3.41
CA TYR A 202 61.53 -0.95 -4.52
C TYR A 202 62.03 0.13 -5.48
N GLU A 203 61.18 1.05 -5.91
CA GLU A 203 61.55 2.17 -6.80
C GLU A 203 62.64 3.04 -6.15
N LYS A 204 62.53 3.37 -4.85
CA LYS A 204 63.55 4.12 -4.10
C LYS A 204 64.85 3.34 -3.85
N CYS A 205 64.75 2.03 -3.62
CA CYS A 205 65.94 1.17 -3.50
C CYS A 205 66.68 1.09 -4.84
N ASN A 206 65.95 0.97 -5.95
CA ASN A 206 66.49 0.95 -7.30
C ASN A 206 67.18 2.28 -7.68
N GLU A 207 66.55 3.43 -7.38
CA GLU A 207 67.18 4.75 -7.55
C GLU A 207 68.52 4.84 -6.79
N ASN A 208 68.56 4.38 -5.53
CA ASN A 208 69.79 4.39 -4.73
C ASN A 208 70.87 3.41 -5.24
N CYS A 209 70.48 2.24 -5.76
CA CYS A 209 71.42 1.28 -6.35
C CYS A 209 72.00 1.77 -7.68
N GLN A 210 71.18 2.44 -8.51
CA GLN A 210 71.63 3.05 -9.77
C GLN A 210 72.63 4.19 -9.51
N LEU A 211 72.44 4.98 -8.45
CA LEU A 211 73.40 6.00 -8.01
C LEU A 211 74.73 5.42 -7.49
N GLN A 212 74.77 4.14 -7.13
CA GLN A 212 75.96 3.43 -6.66
C GLN A 212 76.66 2.59 -7.74
N GLY A 213 76.20 2.64 -9.00
CA GLY A 213 76.88 2.01 -10.13
C GLY A 213 76.78 0.48 -10.21
N MET A 214 75.81 -0.13 -9.51
CA MET A 214 75.58 -1.58 -9.55
C MET A 214 74.70 -1.95 -10.76
N GLU A 215 75.10 -2.98 -11.52
CA GLU A 215 74.38 -3.43 -12.72
C GLU A 215 73.03 -4.13 -12.41
N TYR A 216 72.15 -4.12 -13.41
CA TYR A 216 70.71 -4.35 -13.28
C TYR A 216 70.33 -5.84 -13.43
N THR A 217 69.86 -6.49 -12.37
CA THR A 217 69.13 -7.76 -12.48
C THR A 217 67.64 -7.52 -12.78
N TYR A 218 67.23 -7.86 -13.99
CA TYR A 218 65.83 -7.80 -14.42
C TYR A 218 64.93 -8.62 -13.50
N ILE A 219 63.74 -8.09 -13.16
CA ILE A 219 62.81 -8.76 -12.23
C ILE A 219 62.36 -10.15 -12.71
N GLU A 220 62.40 -10.35 -14.03
CA GLU A 220 62.11 -11.59 -14.75
C GLU A 220 63.15 -12.71 -14.49
N SER A 221 64.39 -12.38 -14.11
CA SER A 221 65.43 -13.37 -13.78
C SER A 221 65.47 -13.79 -12.31
N LEU A 222 64.73 -13.09 -11.44
CA LEU A 222 64.63 -13.38 -10.00
C LEU A 222 63.44 -14.26 -9.61
N ILE A 223 62.56 -14.56 -10.57
CA ILE A 223 61.42 -15.46 -10.39
C ILE A 223 61.68 -16.72 -11.21
N PRO A 224 62.14 -17.82 -10.61
CA PRO A 224 62.09 -19.12 -11.24
C PRO A 224 60.62 -19.47 -11.48
N VAL A 225 60.15 -19.24 -12.71
CA VAL A 225 58.86 -19.74 -13.15
C VAL A 225 58.97 -21.26 -13.16
N LYS A 226 58.38 -21.92 -12.15
CA LYS A 226 58.09 -23.35 -12.26
C LYS A 226 57.05 -23.51 -13.36
N GLU A 227 57.52 -23.82 -14.57
CA GLU A 227 56.66 -24.06 -15.73
C GLU A 227 55.77 -25.29 -15.54
N GLU A 228 56.11 -26.18 -14.61
CA GLU A 228 55.29 -27.30 -14.17
C GLU A 228 54.57 -26.98 -12.85
N TRP A 229 53.31 -26.55 -12.97
CA TRP A 229 52.31 -26.77 -11.92
C TRP A 229 51.98 -28.26 -11.89
N ASP A 230 52.79 -29.02 -11.14
CA ASP A 230 52.59 -30.43 -10.81
C ASP A 230 51.12 -30.68 -10.45
N MET A 231 50.40 -31.46 -11.29
CA MET A 231 48.93 -31.54 -11.32
C MET A 231 48.33 -32.34 -10.15
N LYS A 232 48.63 -31.93 -8.91
CA LYS A 232 48.20 -32.58 -7.67
C LYS A 232 46.96 -31.93 -7.05
N SER A 233 45.83 -32.03 -7.77
CA SER A 233 44.60 -32.66 -7.24
C SER A 233 43.41 -32.41 -8.18
N ALA A 234 42.58 -33.45 -8.40
CA ALA A 234 41.32 -33.28 -9.12
C ALA A 234 40.25 -32.58 -8.24
N ASP A 235 40.42 -32.56 -6.92
CA ASP A 235 39.42 -32.04 -5.98
C ASP A 235 39.43 -30.51 -5.88
N GLU A 236 40.59 -29.83 -5.97
CA GLU A 236 40.59 -28.35 -6.04
C GLU A 236 39.91 -27.84 -7.31
N LYS A 237 40.05 -28.57 -8.42
CA LYS A 237 39.39 -28.24 -9.69
C LYS A 237 37.87 -28.44 -9.61
N LYS A 238 37.42 -29.55 -9.01
CA LYS A 238 35.99 -29.78 -8.68
C LYS A 238 35.42 -28.70 -7.76
N ALA A 239 36.16 -28.26 -6.74
CA ALA A 239 35.71 -27.19 -5.86
C ALA A 239 35.54 -25.85 -6.61
N SER A 240 36.45 -25.54 -7.56
CA SER A 240 36.34 -24.36 -8.41
C SER A 240 35.12 -24.41 -9.34
N ASP A 241 34.86 -25.55 -9.97
CA ASP A 241 33.76 -25.69 -10.94
C ASP A 241 32.39 -25.84 -10.26
N ALA A 242 32.31 -26.53 -9.13
CA ALA A 242 31.10 -26.57 -8.29
C ALA A 242 30.73 -25.18 -7.74
N TYR A 243 31.73 -24.37 -7.36
CA TYR A 243 31.51 -22.99 -6.94
C TYR A 243 30.98 -22.11 -8.10
N LYS A 244 31.53 -22.25 -9.31
CA LYS A 244 31.03 -21.53 -10.51
C LYS A 244 29.58 -21.90 -10.81
N LEU A 245 29.24 -23.19 -10.76
CA LEU A 245 27.88 -23.68 -10.97
C LEU A 245 26.92 -23.09 -9.93
N ALA A 246 27.26 -23.18 -8.63
CA ALA A 246 26.46 -22.60 -7.56
C ALA A 246 26.30 -21.06 -7.68
N CYS A 247 27.32 -20.34 -8.16
CA CYS A 247 27.20 -18.91 -8.47
C CYS A 247 26.26 -18.63 -9.65
N GLN A 248 26.20 -19.51 -10.65
CA GLN A 248 25.30 -19.41 -11.78
C GLN A 248 23.85 -19.71 -11.38
N GLU A 249 23.61 -20.80 -10.64
CA GLU A 249 22.31 -21.13 -10.06
C GLU A 249 21.79 -20.01 -9.15
N LEU A 250 22.64 -19.44 -8.29
CA LEU A 250 22.30 -18.29 -7.44
C LEU A 250 21.86 -17.07 -8.28
N LYS A 251 22.52 -16.84 -9.41
CA LYS A 251 22.18 -15.73 -10.33
C LYS A 251 20.81 -15.97 -10.97
N GLU A 252 20.56 -17.16 -11.49
CA GLU A 252 19.28 -17.54 -12.10
C GLU A 252 18.12 -17.47 -11.10
N VAL A 253 18.30 -18.01 -9.89
CA VAL A 253 17.29 -17.91 -8.81
C VAL A 253 17.05 -16.45 -8.41
N LYS A 254 18.09 -15.62 -8.33
CA LYS A 254 17.94 -14.19 -8.02
C LYS A 254 17.15 -13.45 -9.12
N GLU A 255 17.41 -13.75 -10.39
CA GLU A 255 16.67 -13.18 -11.52
C GLU A 255 15.20 -13.62 -11.50
N GLN A 256 14.91 -14.88 -11.19
CA GLN A 256 13.54 -15.36 -10.97
C GLN A 256 12.84 -14.65 -9.80
N VAL A 257 13.52 -14.45 -8.68
CA VAL A 257 12.97 -13.72 -7.51
C VAL A 257 12.65 -12.27 -7.87
N VAL A 258 13.51 -11.57 -8.62
CA VAL A 258 13.22 -10.21 -9.10
C VAL A 258 11.99 -10.20 -10.01
N LEU A 259 11.88 -11.14 -10.94
CA LEU A 259 10.71 -11.26 -11.83
C LEU A 259 9.42 -11.55 -11.05
N LYS A 260 9.46 -12.46 -10.07
CA LYS A 260 8.31 -12.80 -9.22
C LYS A 260 7.88 -11.64 -8.33
N ASN A 261 8.83 -10.87 -7.78
CA ASN A 261 8.53 -9.65 -7.03
C ASN A 261 7.90 -8.57 -7.91
N LYS A 262 8.29 -8.46 -9.19
CA LYS A 262 7.62 -7.58 -10.16
C LYS A 262 6.18 -8.03 -10.42
N GLN A 263 5.95 -9.32 -10.67
CA GLN A 263 4.60 -9.89 -10.83
C GLN A 263 3.71 -9.66 -9.59
N LEU A 264 4.24 -9.88 -8.39
CA LEU A 264 3.54 -9.59 -7.13
C LEU A 264 3.18 -8.11 -7.00
N LYS A 265 4.07 -7.19 -7.39
CA LYS A 265 3.79 -5.75 -7.39
C LYS A 265 2.65 -5.41 -8.37
N GLU A 266 2.68 -5.95 -9.59
CA GLU A 266 1.60 -5.77 -10.58
C GLU A 266 0.25 -6.32 -10.08
N ILE A 267 0.25 -7.45 -9.36
CA ILE A 267 -0.94 -7.99 -8.71
C ILE A 267 -1.43 -7.08 -7.57
N ILE A 268 -0.52 -6.60 -6.70
CA ILE A 268 -0.86 -5.66 -5.62
C ILE A 268 -1.41 -4.34 -6.18
N ASP A 269 -0.87 -3.82 -7.27
CA ASP A 269 -1.33 -2.59 -7.90
C ASP A 269 -2.64 -2.79 -8.69
N HIS A 270 -2.95 -4.01 -9.15
CA HIS A 270 -4.31 -4.38 -9.60
C HIS A 270 -5.29 -4.50 -8.43
N LEU A 271 -4.92 -5.19 -7.34
CA LEU A 271 -5.76 -5.31 -6.15
C LEU A 271 -6.04 -3.95 -5.51
N ARG A 272 -5.06 -3.05 -5.46
CA ARG A 272 -5.25 -1.65 -5.01
C ARG A 272 -6.18 -0.87 -5.93
N ARG A 273 -6.10 -1.06 -7.25
CA ARG A 273 -7.07 -0.46 -8.18
C ARG A 273 -8.48 -1.01 -7.96
N ILE A 274 -8.65 -2.33 -7.84
CA ILE A 274 -9.95 -2.95 -7.55
C ILE A 274 -10.49 -2.49 -6.18
N VAL A 275 -9.67 -2.44 -5.13
CA VAL A 275 -10.08 -1.94 -3.81
C VAL A 275 -10.41 -0.44 -3.87
N SER A 276 -9.67 0.36 -4.63
CA SER A 276 -9.98 1.77 -4.84
C SER A 276 -11.26 1.96 -5.64
N GLU A 277 -11.49 1.18 -6.69
CA GLU A 277 -12.73 1.16 -7.48
C GLU A 277 -13.92 0.72 -6.64
N VAL A 278 -13.79 -0.33 -5.83
CA VAL A 278 -14.84 -0.81 -4.91
C VAL A 278 -15.10 0.20 -3.80
N ASN A 279 -14.06 0.78 -3.18
CA ASN A 279 -14.23 1.80 -2.14
C ASN A 279 -14.80 3.10 -2.72
N THR A 280 -14.40 3.47 -3.95
CA THR A 280 -15.02 4.58 -4.68
C THR A 280 -16.48 4.25 -5.02
N MET A 281 -16.81 3.03 -5.47
CA MET A 281 -18.20 2.62 -5.72
C MET A 281 -19.05 2.55 -4.44
N MET A 282 -18.47 2.16 -3.31
CA MET A 282 -19.14 2.16 -2.00
C MET A 282 -19.38 3.59 -1.50
N ASN A 283 -18.42 4.50 -1.69
CA ASN A 283 -18.57 5.93 -1.38
C ASN A 283 -19.35 6.71 -2.45
N MET A 284 -19.55 6.15 -3.65
CA MET A 284 -20.50 6.61 -4.68
C MET A 284 -21.94 6.18 -4.39
N ARG A 285 -22.23 5.61 -3.20
CA ARG A 285 -23.57 5.70 -2.63
C ARG A 285 -23.93 7.18 -2.48
N THR A 286 -24.61 7.67 -3.51
CA THR A 286 -25.62 8.74 -3.47
C THR A 286 -25.43 9.78 -2.37
N MET A 287 -25.21 11.05 -2.76
CA MET A 287 -25.42 12.22 -1.86
C MET A 287 -26.71 12.14 -1.02
N ILE A 288 -27.70 11.40 -1.52
CA ILE A 288 -28.99 11.17 -0.90
C ILE A 288 -29.25 9.66 -0.83
N GLU A 289 -28.98 9.02 0.31
CA GLU A 289 -29.45 7.64 0.52
C GLU A 289 -30.98 7.63 0.49
N CYS A 290 -31.57 7.07 -0.57
CA CYS A 290 -33.02 7.09 -0.76
C CYS A 290 -33.66 5.86 -0.10
N LYS A 291 -34.39 6.05 1.00
CA LYS A 291 -35.22 4.98 1.57
C LYS A 291 -36.54 4.93 0.81
N ILE A 292 -36.68 3.93 -0.07
CA ILE A 292 -37.94 3.66 -0.77
C ILE A 292 -38.97 3.14 0.24
N MET A 293 -40.19 3.68 0.16
CA MET A 293 -41.38 3.13 0.80
C MET A 293 -42.45 2.89 -0.28
N LYS A 294 -43.22 1.80 -0.14
CA LYS A 294 -44.38 1.55 -1.00
C LYS A 294 -45.57 2.34 -0.49
N PHE A 295 -46.42 2.82 -1.39
CA PHE A 295 -47.65 3.51 -1.01
C PHE A 295 -48.54 2.65 -0.08
N ASP A 296 -48.60 1.34 -0.34
CA ASP A 296 -49.39 0.37 0.44
C ASP A 296 -48.88 0.19 1.89
N GLU A 297 -47.65 0.62 2.21
CA GLU A 297 -47.05 0.57 3.55
C GLU A 297 -47.52 1.72 4.47
N LEU A 298 -48.28 2.70 3.95
CA LEU A 298 -48.81 3.82 4.74
C LEU A 298 -50.01 3.44 5.63
N GLY A 299 -50.62 2.26 5.42
CA GLY A 299 -51.80 1.79 6.15
C GLY A 299 -53.13 2.29 5.56
N GLU A 300 -54.22 1.54 5.76
CA GLU A 300 -55.50 1.74 5.07
C GLU A 300 -56.36 2.93 5.58
N GLN A 301 -55.88 3.74 6.53
CA GLN A 301 -56.73 4.71 7.26
C GLN A 301 -56.03 6.03 7.66
N SER A 302 -55.37 6.72 6.73
CA SER A 302 -54.96 8.12 6.95
C SER A 302 -55.40 9.02 5.80
N ASP A 303 -56.07 10.13 6.10
CA ASP A 303 -56.26 11.24 5.16
C ASP A 303 -54.88 11.72 4.70
N ILE A 304 -54.55 11.49 3.43
CA ILE A 304 -53.20 11.74 2.92
C ILE A 304 -53.05 13.22 2.62
N GLU A 305 -52.28 13.94 3.44
CA GLU A 305 -51.91 15.32 3.14
C GLU A 305 -50.63 15.38 2.30
N VAL A 306 -50.75 15.90 1.07
CA VAL A 306 -49.62 16.21 0.18
C VAL A 306 -49.27 17.69 0.31
N SER A 307 -48.16 17.97 0.99
CA SER A 307 -47.54 19.29 1.03
C SER A 307 -46.71 19.52 -0.24
N TYR A 308 -46.93 20.62 -0.96
CA TYR A 308 -46.22 20.93 -2.21
C TYR A 308 -45.81 22.41 -2.34
N SER A 309 -44.84 22.70 -3.22
CA SER A 309 -44.58 24.03 -3.77
C SER A 309 -43.70 23.94 -5.02
N PHE A 310 -43.58 25.06 -5.74
CA PHE A 310 -42.57 25.20 -6.77
C PHE A 310 -41.28 25.82 -6.21
N GLU A 311 -40.16 25.16 -6.41
CA GLU A 311 -38.84 25.59 -5.93
C GLU A 311 -37.79 25.57 -7.06
N GLU A 312 -36.77 26.42 -6.93
CA GLU A 312 -35.64 26.48 -7.87
C GLU A 312 -34.55 25.46 -7.52
N THR A 313 -34.00 24.81 -8.54
CA THR A 313 -32.94 23.79 -8.40
C THR A 313 -31.80 24.04 -9.38
N PRO A 314 -30.64 23.37 -9.26
CA PRO A 314 -29.55 23.45 -10.25
C PRO A 314 -29.96 23.02 -11.67
N PHE A 315 -31.12 22.38 -11.81
CA PHE A 315 -31.68 21.87 -13.07
C PHE A 315 -32.94 22.65 -13.53
N GLY A 316 -33.14 23.85 -12.97
CA GLY A 316 -34.30 24.71 -13.17
C GLY A 316 -35.44 24.42 -12.19
N LYS A 317 -36.53 25.16 -12.35
CA LYS A 317 -37.72 25.10 -11.48
C LYS A 317 -38.35 23.71 -11.45
N CYS A 318 -38.80 23.28 -10.28
CA CYS A 318 -39.51 22.00 -10.11
C CYS A 318 -40.71 22.13 -9.17
N LEU A 319 -41.73 21.30 -9.37
CA LEU A 319 -42.75 21.01 -8.37
C LEU A 319 -42.25 19.86 -7.50
N ILE A 320 -42.06 20.10 -6.21
CA ILE A 320 -41.79 19.06 -5.22
C ILE A 320 -43.02 18.86 -4.33
N GLY A 321 -43.33 17.60 -4.04
CA GLY A 321 -44.41 17.19 -3.15
C GLY A 321 -43.94 16.13 -2.17
N PHE A 322 -44.30 16.27 -0.90
CA PHE A 322 -44.02 15.30 0.15
C PHE A 322 -45.25 15.04 1.02
N ILE A 323 -45.28 13.85 1.61
CA ILE A 323 -46.27 13.44 2.62
C ILE A 323 -45.55 13.36 3.97
N GLN A 324 -46.24 13.76 5.03
CA GLN A 324 -45.74 13.73 6.41
C GLN A 324 -46.89 13.38 7.36
N ASN A 325 -46.87 12.18 7.92
CA ASN A 325 -47.81 11.76 8.97
C ASN A 325 -47.14 11.96 10.34
N GLU A 326 -47.91 12.00 11.43
CA GLU A 326 -47.38 12.23 12.79
C GLU A 326 -46.25 11.25 13.19
N ASN A 327 -46.30 10.03 12.68
CA ASN A 327 -45.33 8.96 12.95
C ASN A 327 -44.30 8.72 11.82
N THR A 328 -44.31 9.50 10.73
CA THR A 328 -43.40 9.32 9.59
C THR A 328 -42.50 10.53 9.35
N GLN A 329 -41.29 10.27 8.83
CA GLN A 329 -40.43 11.35 8.33
C GLN A 329 -41.02 11.93 7.03
N LYS A 330 -40.60 13.14 6.64
CA LYS A 330 -40.98 13.74 5.34
C LYS A 330 -40.62 12.77 4.21
N ALA A 331 -41.61 12.29 3.45
CA ALA A 331 -41.43 11.35 2.36
C ALA A 331 -41.78 12.00 1.02
N VAL A 332 -40.80 12.13 0.12
CA VAL A 332 -40.97 12.74 -1.20
C VAL A 332 -41.82 11.82 -2.07
N CYS A 333 -42.99 12.29 -2.49
CA CYS A 333 -43.95 11.54 -3.30
C CYS A 333 -44.01 12.03 -4.76
N TYR A 334 -43.41 13.19 -5.05
CA TYR A 334 -43.36 13.83 -6.36
C TYR A 334 -42.18 14.80 -6.48
N LEU A 335 -41.46 14.78 -7.59
CA LEU A 335 -40.44 15.78 -7.95
C LEU A 335 -40.38 15.87 -9.48
N ALA A 336 -40.98 16.90 -10.06
CA ALA A 336 -41.07 17.06 -11.51
C ALA A 336 -40.63 18.46 -11.95
N PHE A 337 -39.72 18.53 -12.92
CA PHE A 337 -39.20 19.79 -13.44
C PHE A 337 -40.19 20.45 -14.40
N THR A 338 -40.20 21.78 -14.42
CA THR A 338 -41.03 22.60 -15.31
C THR A 338 -40.15 23.59 -16.06
N ASP A 339 -40.46 23.81 -17.33
CA ASP A 339 -39.86 24.89 -18.12
C ASP A 339 -40.83 26.06 -18.34
N ASN A 340 -42.15 25.81 -18.41
CA ASN A 340 -43.24 26.82 -18.41
C ASN A 340 -44.65 26.24 -18.11
N ASN A 341 -44.78 24.97 -17.67
CA ASN A 341 -46.07 24.24 -17.62
C ASN A 341 -46.53 23.92 -16.17
N GLU A 342 -46.47 24.91 -15.26
CA GLU A 342 -46.77 24.73 -13.83
C GLU A 342 -48.17 24.14 -13.58
N ASN A 343 -49.20 24.67 -14.25
CA ASN A 343 -50.59 24.19 -14.14
C ASN A 343 -50.75 22.72 -14.57
N GLU A 344 -50.04 22.28 -15.62
CA GLU A 344 -50.10 20.90 -16.09
C GLU A 344 -49.47 19.94 -15.08
N ILE A 345 -48.31 20.31 -14.54
CA ILE A 345 -47.56 19.47 -13.59
C ILE A 345 -48.30 19.38 -12.24
N LEU A 346 -48.92 20.48 -11.78
CA LEU A 346 -49.79 20.47 -10.61
C LEU A 346 -51.06 19.62 -10.84
N LYS A 347 -51.67 19.69 -12.03
CA LYS A 347 -52.78 18.81 -12.41
C LYS A 347 -52.37 17.33 -12.42
N ASN A 348 -51.17 17.03 -12.91
CA ASN A 348 -50.63 15.66 -12.92
C ASN A 348 -50.38 15.13 -11.50
N LEU A 349 -49.87 15.96 -10.59
CA LEU A 349 -49.77 15.63 -9.16
C LEU A 349 -51.16 15.33 -8.56
N LYS A 350 -52.13 16.24 -8.74
CA LYS A 350 -53.49 16.09 -8.19
C LYS A 350 -54.25 14.89 -8.77
N THR A 351 -54.04 14.58 -10.04
CA THR A 351 -54.63 13.39 -10.69
C THR A 351 -54.02 12.08 -10.18
N LYS A 352 -52.73 12.10 -9.80
CA LYS A 352 -52.01 10.91 -9.31
C LYS A 352 -52.33 10.56 -7.86
N TYR A 353 -52.66 11.57 -7.06
CA TYR A 353 -53.10 11.44 -5.67
C TYR A 353 -54.51 12.07 -5.53
N SER A 354 -55.47 11.55 -6.30
CA SER A 354 -56.88 11.99 -6.29
C SER A 354 -57.53 11.96 -4.90
N ASP A 355 -57.01 11.08 -4.06
CA ASP A 355 -57.55 10.69 -2.76
C ASP A 355 -56.87 11.48 -1.61
N ALA A 356 -56.04 12.48 -1.96
CA ALA A 356 -55.24 13.27 -1.03
C ALA A 356 -55.75 14.72 -0.89
N THR A 357 -55.54 15.29 0.29
CA THR A 357 -55.63 16.74 0.51
C THR A 357 -54.32 17.41 0.06
N PHE A 358 -54.39 18.66 -0.38
CA PHE A 358 -53.26 19.37 -0.98
C PHE A 358 -53.04 20.71 -0.32
N THR A 359 -51.87 20.87 0.31
CA THR A 359 -51.48 22.08 1.05
C THR A 359 -50.23 22.69 0.42
N GLU A 360 -50.24 23.99 0.15
CA GLU A 360 -49.05 24.68 -0.34
C GLU A 360 -48.13 25.04 0.84
N ALA A 361 -46.88 24.56 0.82
CA ALA A 361 -45.98 24.61 1.98
C ALA A 361 -44.54 25.08 1.67
N PRO A 362 -44.31 26.27 1.06
CA PRO A 362 -43.02 26.67 0.47
C PRO A 362 -41.82 26.64 1.43
N LYS A 363 -42.04 26.88 2.73
CA LYS A 363 -40.98 26.79 3.73
C LYS A 363 -40.47 25.35 3.91
N LYS A 364 -41.38 24.38 4.08
CA LYS A 364 -41.05 22.97 4.38
C LYS A 364 -40.42 22.25 3.18
N THR A 365 -40.84 22.63 1.96
CA THR A 365 -40.34 22.13 0.68
C THR A 365 -38.99 22.74 0.32
N LYS A 366 -38.76 24.03 0.60
CA LYS A 366 -37.45 24.66 0.42
C LYS A 366 -36.38 24.02 1.29
N GLU A 367 -36.65 23.81 2.59
CA GLU A 367 -35.78 23.02 3.49
C GLU A 367 -35.39 21.66 2.88
N LEU A 368 -36.36 20.98 2.25
CA LEU A 368 -36.19 19.66 1.64
C LEU A 368 -35.37 19.74 0.33
N ILE A 369 -35.53 20.79 -0.47
CA ILE A 369 -34.71 21.06 -1.67
C ILE A 369 -33.27 21.40 -1.29
N ASP A 370 -33.08 22.19 -0.23
CA ASP A 370 -31.77 22.51 0.32
C ASP A 370 -31.08 21.23 0.84
N ASP A 371 -31.82 20.35 1.53
CA ASP A 371 -31.35 19.02 1.96
C ASP A 371 -31.00 18.07 0.80
N ILE A 372 -31.63 18.22 -0.37
CA ILE A 372 -31.43 17.38 -1.57
C ILE A 372 -30.25 17.88 -2.44
N PHE A 373 -30.14 19.19 -2.68
CA PHE A 373 -29.21 19.72 -3.68
C PHE A 373 -28.01 20.48 -3.10
N TYR A 374 -28.14 21.06 -1.90
CA TYR A 374 -27.17 22.02 -1.35
C TYR A 374 -26.56 21.58 -0.01
N LYS A 375 -26.94 20.40 0.51
CA LYS A 375 -26.45 19.87 1.78
C LYS A 375 -24.99 19.43 1.70
N ASP A 376 -24.22 19.89 2.68
CA ASP A 376 -22.82 19.50 2.89
C ASP A 376 -22.76 18.05 3.41
N THR A 377 -22.25 17.15 2.55
CA THR A 377 -22.10 15.71 2.80
C THR A 377 -21.03 15.36 3.84
N SER A 378 -20.26 16.33 4.36
CA SER A 378 -19.34 16.12 5.47
C SER A 378 -20.05 15.82 6.81
N LYS A 379 -21.37 16.01 6.88
CA LYS A 379 -22.21 15.76 8.07
C LYS A 379 -23.18 14.61 7.82
N ASN A 380 -23.51 13.87 8.88
CA ASN A 380 -24.38 12.68 8.85
C ASN A 380 -25.55 12.82 7.85
N VAL A 381 -25.48 12.05 6.77
CA VAL A 381 -26.49 12.07 5.70
C VAL A 381 -27.73 11.35 6.19
N THR A 382 -28.75 12.11 6.61
CA THR A 382 -30.07 11.54 6.88
C THR A 382 -30.68 11.06 5.55
N PRO A 383 -31.08 9.78 5.43
CA PRO A 383 -31.65 9.27 4.19
C PRO A 383 -32.99 9.96 3.87
N VAL A 384 -33.12 10.52 2.67
CA VAL A 384 -34.39 11.09 2.20
C VAL A 384 -35.34 9.93 1.90
N GLN A 385 -36.53 9.98 2.49
CA GLN A 385 -37.55 8.97 2.22
C GLN A 385 -38.26 9.29 0.90
N VAL A 386 -38.48 8.28 0.08
CA VAL A 386 -39.11 8.41 -1.24
C VAL A 386 -40.28 7.44 -1.32
N LEU A 387 -41.48 7.99 -1.50
CA LEU A 387 -42.72 7.23 -1.59
C LEU A 387 -43.05 6.97 -3.06
N LEU A 388 -43.13 5.70 -3.45
CA LEU A 388 -43.41 5.31 -4.83
C LEU A 388 -44.82 4.70 -4.96
N ARG A 389 -45.62 5.23 -5.90
CA ARG A 389 -46.97 4.75 -6.25
C ARG A 389 -46.99 4.32 -7.73
N GLY A 390 -46.89 3.02 -8.00
CA GLY A 390 -46.85 2.47 -9.37
C GLY A 390 -47.14 0.97 -9.42
N THR A 391 -47.17 0.40 -10.62
CA THR A 391 -47.31 -1.06 -10.79
C THR A 391 -46.09 -1.79 -10.24
N GLU A 392 -46.24 -3.04 -9.81
CA GLU A 392 -45.12 -3.85 -9.28
C GLU A 392 -43.91 -3.92 -10.26
N PHE A 393 -44.15 -3.91 -11.58
CA PHE A 393 -43.07 -3.81 -12.57
C PHE A 393 -42.38 -2.42 -12.56
N GLN A 394 -43.13 -1.33 -12.42
CA GLN A 394 -42.55 0.01 -12.27
C GLN A 394 -41.72 0.13 -10.99
N MET A 395 -42.24 -0.39 -9.88
CA MET A 395 -41.56 -0.42 -8.58
C MET A 395 -40.20 -1.14 -8.67
N GLN A 396 -40.18 -2.35 -9.24
CA GLN A 396 -38.94 -3.12 -9.46
C GLN A 396 -37.93 -2.38 -10.34
N VAL A 397 -38.39 -1.67 -11.38
CA VAL A 397 -37.52 -0.84 -12.23
C VAL A 397 -36.97 0.34 -11.43
N TRP A 398 -37.79 1.10 -10.71
CA TRP A 398 -37.37 2.26 -9.95
C TRP A 398 -36.40 1.91 -8.80
N GLU A 399 -36.63 0.78 -8.12
CA GLU A 399 -35.71 0.23 -7.11
C GLU A 399 -34.38 -0.24 -7.72
N ALA A 400 -34.40 -0.76 -8.95
CA ALA A 400 -33.16 -1.07 -9.67
C ALA A 400 -32.41 0.21 -10.11
N LEU A 401 -33.10 1.34 -10.32
CA LEU A 401 -32.45 2.61 -10.66
C LEU A 401 -31.69 3.20 -9.46
N THR A 402 -32.24 3.18 -8.25
CA THR A 402 -31.56 3.74 -7.06
C THR A 402 -30.26 2.99 -6.71
N LYS A 403 -30.10 1.74 -7.18
CA LYS A 403 -28.88 0.94 -7.07
C LYS A 403 -27.78 1.33 -8.06
N ILE A 404 -28.03 2.23 -9.02
CA ILE A 404 -27.02 2.74 -9.97
C ILE A 404 -26.17 3.81 -9.27
N PRO A 405 -24.84 3.66 -9.14
CA PRO A 405 -23.99 4.66 -8.48
C PRO A 405 -24.00 6.02 -9.18
N MET A 406 -23.78 7.08 -8.40
CA MET A 406 -23.65 8.45 -8.90
C MET A 406 -22.49 8.58 -9.91
N GLY A 407 -22.68 9.37 -10.96
CA GLY A 407 -21.70 9.59 -12.03
C GLY A 407 -21.50 8.40 -12.97
N THR A 408 -22.23 7.30 -12.79
CA THR A 408 -22.18 6.13 -13.68
C THR A 408 -23.36 6.08 -14.63
N LEU A 409 -23.13 5.57 -15.85
CA LEU A 409 -24.17 5.40 -16.86
C LEU A 409 -24.44 3.91 -17.12
N THR A 410 -25.72 3.58 -17.29
CA THR A 410 -26.18 2.23 -17.63
C THR A 410 -27.09 2.25 -18.85
N THR A 411 -27.51 1.09 -19.35
CA THR A 411 -28.41 0.97 -20.50
C THR A 411 -29.72 0.31 -20.11
N TYR A 412 -30.78 0.58 -20.87
CA TYR A 412 -32.09 -0.06 -20.67
C TYR A 412 -32.01 -1.60 -20.63
N GLU A 413 -31.09 -2.20 -21.40
CA GLU A 413 -30.84 -3.65 -21.40
C GLU A 413 -30.16 -4.13 -20.10
N LYS A 414 -29.20 -3.36 -19.56
CA LYS A 414 -28.58 -3.65 -18.26
C LYS A 414 -29.60 -3.57 -17.12
N VAL A 415 -30.48 -2.56 -17.14
CA VAL A 415 -31.58 -2.43 -16.16
C VAL A 415 -32.59 -3.57 -16.30
N ALA A 416 -32.94 -3.97 -17.54
CA ALA A 416 -33.81 -5.12 -17.79
C ALA A 416 -33.19 -6.44 -17.28
N LYS A 417 -31.86 -6.60 -17.39
CA LYS A 417 -31.11 -7.73 -16.83
C LYS A 417 -31.06 -7.72 -15.30
N SER A 418 -30.90 -6.57 -14.66
CA SER A 418 -30.82 -6.47 -13.18
C SER A 418 -32.15 -6.67 -12.45
N ILE A 419 -33.26 -6.82 -13.18
CA ILE A 419 -34.59 -7.21 -12.65
C ILE A 419 -35.05 -8.57 -13.18
N ASP A 420 -34.10 -9.40 -13.62
CA ASP A 420 -34.30 -10.75 -14.18
C ASP A 420 -35.29 -10.85 -15.37
N LYS A 421 -35.49 -9.73 -16.08
CA LYS A 421 -36.41 -9.63 -17.23
C LYS A 421 -35.66 -9.13 -18.48
N PRO A 422 -34.63 -9.85 -18.98
CA PRO A 422 -33.73 -9.37 -20.04
C PRO A 422 -34.41 -9.02 -21.37
N LYS A 423 -35.61 -9.56 -21.64
CA LYS A 423 -36.42 -9.23 -22.83
C LYS A 423 -37.28 -7.96 -22.68
N ALA A 424 -37.37 -7.38 -21.47
CA ALA A 424 -38.31 -6.32 -21.13
C ALA A 424 -37.82 -4.89 -21.42
N THR A 425 -36.77 -4.69 -22.23
CA THR A 425 -36.13 -3.40 -22.51
C THR A 425 -37.11 -2.26 -22.86
N ARG A 426 -38.15 -2.54 -23.65
CA ARG A 426 -39.20 -1.55 -24.00
C ARG A 426 -40.14 -1.23 -22.84
N ALA A 427 -40.47 -2.21 -22.01
CA ALA A 427 -41.27 -2.00 -20.80
C ALA A 427 -40.47 -1.20 -19.76
N VAL A 428 -39.18 -1.48 -19.60
CA VAL A 428 -38.25 -0.67 -18.78
C VAL A 428 -38.24 0.79 -19.24
N ALA A 429 -38.13 1.04 -20.56
CA ALA A 429 -38.19 2.41 -21.09
C ALA A 429 -39.52 3.13 -20.77
N ASN A 430 -40.66 2.43 -20.80
CA ASN A 430 -41.95 2.98 -20.39
C ASN A 430 -42.01 3.27 -18.88
N ALA A 431 -41.47 2.38 -18.04
CA ALA A 431 -41.39 2.58 -16.59
C ALA A 431 -40.48 3.77 -16.22
N LEU A 432 -39.39 3.99 -16.96
CA LEU A 432 -38.55 5.19 -16.82
C LEU A 432 -39.31 6.46 -17.20
N LYS A 433 -40.08 6.45 -18.30
CA LYS A 433 -40.90 7.60 -18.71
C LYS A 433 -41.95 7.94 -17.65
N ALA A 434 -42.49 6.92 -16.98
CA ALA A 434 -43.48 7.06 -15.91
C ALA A 434 -42.90 7.46 -14.54
N ASN A 435 -41.58 7.68 -14.41
CA ASN A 435 -41.00 8.19 -13.17
C ASN A 435 -41.53 9.61 -12.88
N GLN A 436 -42.01 9.82 -11.66
CA GLN A 436 -42.56 11.09 -11.18
C GLN A 436 -41.67 11.79 -10.15
N ILE A 437 -40.52 11.19 -9.82
CA ILE A 437 -39.57 11.70 -8.84
C ILE A 437 -38.20 11.78 -9.53
N GLY A 438 -38.04 12.85 -10.32
CA GLY A 438 -36.82 13.15 -11.04
C GLY A 438 -35.64 13.36 -10.08
N TYR A 439 -34.41 13.15 -10.59
CA TYR A 439 -33.15 13.18 -9.85
C TYR A 439 -33.02 12.10 -8.75
N LEU A 440 -33.91 12.06 -7.74
CA LEU A 440 -33.91 11.08 -6.65
C LEU A 440 -34.05 9.64 -7.14
N ILE A 441 -34.97 9.39 -8.08
CA ILE A 441 -34.99 8.14 -8.86
C ILE A 441 -34.19 8.41 -10.16
N PRO A 442 -32.96 7.87 -10.29
CA PRO A 442 -31.95 8.41 -11.21
C PRO A 442 -32.09 7.88 -12.64
N CYS A 443 -33.28 8.02 -13.21
CA CYS A 443 -33.61 7.66 -14.58
C CYS A 443 -32.76 8.40 -15.64
N HIS A 444 -32.15 9.53 -15.31
CA HIS A 444 -31.18 10.23 -16.16
C HIS A 444 -29.88 9.44 -16.38
N ARG A 445 -29.50 8.53 -15.46
CA ARG A 445 -28.31 7.66 -15.61
C ARG A 445 -28.48 6.55 -16.67
N VAL A 446 -29.68 6.37 -17.22
CA VAL A 446 -29.96 5.33 -18.23
C VAL A 446 -29.90 5.92 -19.64
N VAL A 447 -29.05 5.36 -20.50
CA VAL A 447 -28.84 5.81 -21.89
C VAL A 447 -29.21 4.74 -22.91
N CYS A 448 -29.55 5.17 -24.12
CA CYS A 448 -29.77 4.26 -25.24
C CYS A 448 -28.43 3.94 -25.93
N LYS A 449 -28.24 2.69 -26.37
CA LYS A 449 -27.07 2.28 -27.17
C LYS A 449 -26.91 3.09 -28.47
N SER A 450 -28.00 3.62 -29.01
CA SER A 450 -28.02 4.45 -30.23
C SER A 450 -27.79 5.96 -29.98
N GLY A 451 -27.29 6.35 -28.80
CA GLY A 451 -27.05 7.76 -28.45
C GLY A 451 -28.31 8.60 -28.15
N CYS A 452 -29.51 8.02 -28.19
CA CYS A 452 -30.74 8.77 -27.94
C CYS A 452 -30.88 9.22 -26.47
N ASN A 453 -30.80 10.53 -26.23
CA ASN A 453 -30.97 11.17 -24.92
C ASN A 453 -32.41 11.61 -24.62
N LYS A 454 -33.39 10.75 -24.89
CA LYS A 454 -34.79 11.01 -24.48
C LYS A 454 -34.90 11.01 -22.94
N PHE A 455 -35.64 11.99 -22.41
CA PHE A 455 -35.88 12.21 -20.98
C PHE A 455 -37.26 12.86 -20.81
N SER A 456 -38.00 12.55 -19.75
CA SER A 456 -39.34 13.12 -19.52
C SER A 456 -39.32 14.64 -19.37
N TRP A 457 -38.21 15.20 -18.88
CA TRP A 457 -38.01 16.64 -18.65
C TRP A 457 -36.95 17.27 -19.58
N GLY A 458 -36.83 16.77 -20.81
CA GLY A 458 -35.96 17.36 -21.86
C GLY A 458 -34.52 16.84 -21.87
N ALA A 459 -33.94 16.74 -23.08
CA ALA A 459 -32.62 16.14 -23.28
C ALA A 459 -31.47 16.95 -22.63
N GLN A 460 -31.53 18.29 -22.68
CA GLN A 460 -30.50 19.14 -22.09
C GLN A 460 -30.41 18.96 -20.57
N ARG A 461 -31.56 18.97 -19.87
CA ARG A 461 -31.64 18.75 -18.42
C ARG A 461 -31.00 17.42 -18.00
N LYS A 462 -31.18 16.36 -18.80
CA LYS A 462 -30.53 15.05 -18.58
C LYS A 462 -29.00 15.16 -18.63
N VAL A 463 -28.45 15.88 -19.61
CA VAL A 463 -27.00 16.10 -19.75
C VAL A 463 -26.48 16.91 -18.56
N ASN A 464 -27.13 18.03 -18.22
CA ASN A 464 -26.75 18.86 -17.08
C ASN A 464 -26.72 18.07 -15.75
N MET A 465 -27.68 17.16 -15.53
CA MET A 465 -27.68 16.25 -14.36
C MET A 465 -26.50 15.28 -14.37
N GLN A 466 -26.18 14.67 -15.51
CA GLN A 466 -25.03 13.77 -15.65
C GLN A 466 -23.69 14.50 -15.43
N GLU A 467 -23.56 15.70 -15.98
CA GLU A 467 -22.37 16.56 -15.81
C GLU A 467 -22.19 17.01 -14.37
N PHE A 468 -23.27 17.43 -13.70
CA PHE A 468 -23.26 17.78 -12.28
C PHE A 468 -22.73 16.64 -11.41
N GLU A 469 -23.20 15.41 -11.63
CA GLU A 469 -22.70 14.23 -10.91
C GLU A 469 -21.20 13.99 -11.14
N VAL A 470 -20.73 14.15 -12.38
CA VAL A 470 -19.30 13.96 -12.72
C VAL A 470 -18.41 15.06 -12.12
N GLN A 471 -18.85 16.33 -12.12
CA GLN A 471 -18.09 17.43 -11.52
C GLN A 471 -18.04 17.30 -9.99
N TYR A 472 -19.16 16.95 -9.36
CA TYR A 472 -19.22 16.70 -7.93
C TYR A 472 -18.19 15.64 -7.48
N LEU A 473 -18.11 14.51 -8.20
CA LEU A 473 -17.16 13.44 -7.94
C LEU A 473 -15.68 13.81 -8.19
N LYS A 474 -15.39 14.82 -9.01
CA LYS A 474 -14.02 15.34 -9.17
C LYS A 474 -13.62 16.19 -7.98
N ASN A 475 -14.51 17.09 -7.54
CA ASN A 475 -14.26 17.96 -6.39
C ASN A 475 -14.09 17.15 -5.10
N GLU A 476 -14.91 16.12 -4.91
CA GLU A 476 -14.80 15.13 -3.82
C GLU A 476 -13.43 14.43 -3.76
N LYS A 477 -12.80 14.14 -4.91
CA LYS A 477 -11.46 13.55 -4.97
C LYS A 477 -10.38 14.57 -4.65
N GLN A 478 -10.47 15.78 -5.21
CA GLN A 478 -9.51 16.87 -4.94
C GLN A 478 -9.51 17.34 -3.48
N LEU A 479 -10.58 17.11 -2.72
CA LEU A 479 -10.63 17.36 -1.28
C LEU A 479 -9.99 16.24 -0.41
N LYS A 480 -9.67 15.08 -1.01
CA LYS A 480 -9.19 13.87 -0.30
C LYS A 480 -7.75 13.47 -0.68
N GLU A 481 -7.18 14.14 -1.68
CA GLU A 481 -5.78 14.07 -2.13
C GLU A 481 -4.94 15.21 -1.50
#